data_AF-A0A9D8C0C2-F1
#
_entry.id   AF-A0A9D8C0C2-F1
#
_cell.length_a   1.000
_cell.length_b   1.000
_cell.length_c   1.000
_cell.angle_alpha   90.00
_cell.angle_beta   90.00
_cell.angle_gamma   90.00
#
_symmetry.space_group_name_H-M   'P 1'
#
loop_
_entity.id
_entity.type
_entity.pdbx_description
1 polymer ?
#
loop_
_entity_poly.entity_id
_entity_poly.type
_entity_poly.pdbx_seq_one_letter_code
_entity_poly.pdbx_strand_id
1 'polypeptide(L)'
;SGWVKSITALANAGYALPGVVIGVGILSTSAWLGSWLPLLNEWLGHGLLLGLLLLIYAYGVRFFSVGFQGIEAALKRISPSMDQSAQSLGHSAWQILRRVHWPLLKPTVTACALLVFVDALKELPATLVLRPFNFDTLAVVAYQFASDERLGEAAWPCLLMVTIGLVPIWWLASVQRKTAML
;
A
#
# COMPACT_ATOMS: atom_id res chain seq x y z
N SER A 1 22.83 11.54 4.55
CA SER A 1 22.79 12.55 5.64
C SER A 1 21.88 12.06 6.76
N GLY A 2 22.00 12.61 7.98
CA GLY A 2 21.12 12.27 9.10
C GLY A 2 19.63 12.54 8.79
N TRP A 3 19.34 13.64 8.09
CA TRP A 3 17.99 14.04 7.70
C TRP A 3 17.24 13.00 6.85
N VAL A 4 17.91 12.37 5.88
CA VAL A 4 17.30 11.33 5.05
C VAL A 4 16.94 10.10 5.89
N LYS A 5 17.77 9.74 6.86
CA LYS A 5 17.48 8.64 7.80
C LYS A 5 16.28 8.97 8.69
N SER A 6 16.16 10.21 9.16
CA SER A 6 15.01 10.64 9.97
C SER A 6 13.71 10.64 9.17
N ILE A 7 13.72 11.15 7.93
CA ILE A 7 12.54 11.18 7.06
C ILE A 7 12.08 9.76 6.72
N THR A 8 13.01 8.87 6.39
CA THR A 8 12.68 7.46 6.11
C THR A 8 12.19 6.72 7.34
N ALA A 9 12.75 6.99 8.53
CA ALA A 9 12.26 6.44 9.79
C ALA A 9 10.81 6.90 10.09
N LEU A 10 10.52 8.19 9.89
CA LEU A 10 9.17 8.74 10.03
C LEU A 10 8.19 8.12 9.03
N ALA A 11 8.59 7.97 7.76
CA ALA A 11 7.74 7.35 6.74
C ALA A 11 7.43 5.87 7.04
N ASN A 12 8.38 5.14 7.63
CA ASN A 12 8.19 3.74 8.03
C ASN A 12 7.43 3.57 9.36
N ALA A 13 7.30 4.63 10.18
CA ALA A 13 6.62 4.59 11.46
C ALA A 13 5.12 4.27 11.34
N GLY A 14 4.50 4.56 10.19
CA GLY A 14 3.09 4.27 9.92
C GLY A 14 2.73 2.78 10.08
N TYR A 15 3.69 1.87 9.90
CA TYR A 15 3.48 0.43 10.11
C TYR A 15 3.25 0.05 11.59
N ALA A 16 3.82 0.82 12.52
CA ALA A 16 3.66 0.56 13.95
C ALA A 16 2.29 1.02 14.49
N LEU A 17 1.55 1.83 13.74
CA LEU A 17 0.26 2.36 14.14
C LEU A 17 -0.87 1.35 13.84
N PRO A 18 -1.74 1.04 14.82
CA PRO A 18 -2.95 0.27 14.54
C PRO A 18 -3.82 0.97 13.49
N GLY A 19 -4.48 0.21 12.61
CA GLY A 19 -5.29 0.77 11.52
C GLY A 19 -6.38 1.73 11.99
N VAL A 20 -6.99 1.47 13.15
CA VAL A 20 -7.98 2.38 13.78
C VAL A 20 -7.35 3.72 14.13
N VAL A 21 -6.12 3.72 14.69
CA VAL A 21 -5.43 4.96 15.09
C VAL A 21 -5.12 5.81 13.86
N ILE A 22 -4.68 5.18 12.77
CA ILE A 22 -4.48 5.87 11.48
C ILE A 22 -5.80 6.44 10.98
N GLY A 23 -6.88 5.64 11.00
CA GLY A 23 -8.21 6.08 10.56
C GLY A 23 -8.74 7.28 11.33
N VAL A 24 -8.73 7.21 12.67
CA VAL A 24 -9.19 8.28 13.55
C VAL A 24 -8.29 9.53 13.43
N GLY A 25 -6.97 9.34 13.30
CA GLY A 25 -6.02 10.43 13.08
C GLY A 25 -6.31 11.17 11.77
N ILE A 26 -6.59 10.44 10.68
CA ILE A 26 -6.93 11.04 9.39
C ILE A 26 -8.26 11.77 9.45
N LEU A 27 -9.32 11.16 10.03
CA LEU A 27 -10.61 11.82 10.18
C LEU A 27 -10.51 13.11 11.01
N SER A 28 -9.90 13.04 12.19
CA SER A 28 -9.75 14.21 13.07
C SER A 28 -8.95 15.32 12.40
N THR A 29 -7.86 14.99 11.70
CA THR A 29 -7.07 15.96 10.95
C THR A 29 -7.88 16.57 9.79
N SER A 30 -8.64 15.76 9.05
CA SER A 30 -9.49 16.26 7.97
C SER A 30 -10.61 17.18 8.45
N ALA A 31 -11.24 16.85 9.59
CA ALA A 31 -12.30 17.65 10.19
C ALA A 31 -11.75 18.98 10.73
N TRP A 32 -10.59 18.92 11.41
CA TRP A 32 -9.88 20.12 11.85
C TRP A 32 -9.54 21.01 10.64
N LEU A 33 -8.93 20.46 9.59
CA LEU A 33 -8.57 21.23 8.40
C LEU A 33 -9.79 21.84 7.70
N GLY A 34 -10.90 21.09 7.61
CA GLY A 34 -12.17 21.55 7.06
C GLY A 34 -12.78 22.71 7.85
N SER A 35 -12.54 22.79 9.16
CA SER A 35 -13.01 23.92 9.98
C SER A 35 -12.31 25.25 9.68
N TRP A 36 -11.06 25.21 9.19
CA TRP A 36 -10.31 26.42 8.79
C TRP A 36 -10.62 26.86 7.36
N LEU A 37 -11.10 25.94 6.50
CA LEU A 37 -11.38 26.18 5.09
C LEU A 37 -12.80 25.73 4.72
N PRO A 38 -13.84 26.54 5.01
CA PRO A 38 -15.24 26.18 4.76
C PRO A 38 -15.53 25.86 3.29
N LEU A 39 -14.83 26.53 2.37
CA LEU A 39 -14.93 26.31 0.93
C LEU A 39 -14.42 24.91 0.51
N LEU A 40 -13.39 24.40 1.20
CA LEU A 40 -12.97 23.00 1.04
C LEU A 40 -14.02 22.07 1.65
N ASN A 41 -14.58 22.37 2.82
CA ASN A 41 -15.60 21.51 3.46
C ASN A 41 -16.88 21.36 2.62
N GLU A 42 -17.32 22.42 1.91
CA GLU A 42 -18.46 22.36 1.00
C GLU A 42 -18.15 21.58 -0.30
N TRP A 43 -16.98 21.78 -0.89
CA TRP A 43 -16.51 21.00 -2.05
C TRP A 43 -16.22 19.52 -1.72
N LEU A 44 -15.79 19.26 -0.48
CA LEU A 44 -15.42 17.96 0.06
C LEU A 44 -16.55 17.31 0.84
N GLY A 45 -17.77 17.85 0.83
CA GLY A 45 -18.85 17.45 1.73
C GLY A 45 -19.02 15.93 1.79
N HIS A 46 -18.61 15.32 2.92
CA HIS A 46 -18.63 13.91 3.34
C HIS A 46 -19.07 12.87 2.29
N GLY A 47 -18.51 12.95 1.10
CA GLY A 47 -18.99 12.23 -0.06
C GLY A 47 -18.22 10.93 -0.24
N LEU A 48 -18.80 10.03 -1.04
CA LEU A 48 -18.15 8.77 -1.44
C LEU A 48 -16.70 8.99 -1.88
N LEU A 49 -16.45 10.05 -2.67
CA LEU A 49 -15.13 10.36 -3.21
C LEU A 49 -14.12 10.76 -2.11
N LEU A 50 -14.50 11.58 -1.14
CA LEU A 50 -13.61 11.94 -0.03
C LEU A 50 -13.30 10.73 0.84
N GLY A 51 -14.31 9.95 1.22
CA GLY A 51 -14.11 8.74 2.03
C GLY A 51 -13.16 7.75 1.36
N LEU A 52 -13.31 7.55 0.05
CA LEU A 52 -12.37 6.74 -0.74
C LEU A 52 -10.96 7.34 -0.78
N LEU A 53 -10.81 8.65 -0.97
CA LEU A 53 -9.49 9.29 -0.98
C LEU A 53 -8.78 9.18 0.38
N LEU A 54 -9.50 9.42 1.48
CA LEU A 54 -8.98 9.27 2.83
C LEU A 54 -8.62 7.82 3.14
N LEU A 55 -9.43 6.86 2.69
CA LEU A 55 -9.15 5.43 2.80
C LEU A 55 -7.90 5.02 2.01
N ILE A 56 -7.77 5.47 0.76
CA ILE A 56 -6.58 5.26 -0.08
C ILE A 56 -5.35 5.87 0.59
N TYR A 57 -5.47 7.07 1.15
CA TYR A 57 -4.39 7.72 1.88
C TYR A 57 -4.00 6.91 3.13
N ALA A 58 -4.98 6.43 3.91
CA ALA A 58 -4.73 5.59 5.08
C ALA A 58 -4.01 4.29 4.72
N TYR A 59 -4.43 3.63 3.64
CA TYR A 59 -3.75 2.45 3.11
C TYR A 59 -2.33 2.79 2.67
N GLY A 60 -2.14 3.94 2.01
CA GLY A 60 -0.84 4.48 1.67
C GLY A 60 0.06 4.57 2.89
N VAL A 61 -0.37 5.28 3.94
CA VAL A 61 0.41 5.45 5.18
C VAL A 61 0.70 4.11 5.87
N ARG A 62 -0.29 3.23 5.96
CA ARG A 62 -0.19 1.94 6.66
C ARG A 62 0.74 0.96 5.93
N PHE A 63 0.60 0.83 4.62
CA PHE A 63 1.31 -0.17 3.83
C PHE A 63 2.57 0.36 3.13
N PHE A 64 2.87 1.66 3.25
CA PHE A 64 4.07 2.27 2.67
C PHE A 64 5.35 1.51 3.07
N SER A 65 5.48 1.22 4.36
CA SER A 65 6.69 0.57 4.92
C SER A 65 6.93 -0.82 4.32
N VAL A 66 5.86 -1.58 4.06
CA VAL A 66 5.96 -2.94 3.47
C VAL A 66 6.55 -2.85 2.06
N GLY A 67 6.05 -1.93 1.24
CA GLY A 67 6.58 -1.71 -0.11
C GLY A 67 7.98 -1.10 -0.11
N PHE A 68 8.20 -0.10 0.73
CA PHE A 68 9.46 0.64 0.80
C PHE A 68 10.63 -0.26 1.21
N GLN A 69 10.47 -1.08 2.26
CA GLN A 69 11.53 -1.97 2.74
C GLN A 69 11.97 -2.98 1.67
N GLY A 70 11.01 -3.55 0.91
CA GLY A 70 11.32 -4.48 -0.18
C GLY A 70 12.07 -3.81 -1.33
N ILE A 71 11.65 -2.60 -1.74
CA ILE A 71 12.33 -1.83 -2.79
C ILE A 71 13.72 -1.37 -2.32
N GLU A 72 13.85 -0.90 -1.08
CA GLU A 72 15.13 -0.49 -0.49
C GLU A 72 16.13 -1.67 -0.45
N ALA A 73 15.66 -2.85 -0.03
CA ALA A 73 16.48 -4.06 -0.03
C ALA A 73 16.96 -4.45 -1.44
N ALA A 74 16.12 -4.31 -2.46
CA ALA A 74 16.51 -4.57 -3.84
C ALA A 74 17.48 -3.52 -4.40
N LEU A 75 17.28 -2.24 -4.08
CA LEU A 75 18.23 -1.17 -4.43
C LEU A 75 19.62 -1.43 -3.85
N LYS A 76 19.70 -1.87 -2.59
CA LYS A 76 20.98 -2.21 -1.93
C LYS A 76 21.73 -3.38 -2.59
N ARG A 77 21.04 -4.22 -3.37
CA ARG A 77 21.67 -5.33 -4.11
C ARG A 77 22.30 -4.89 -5.44
N ILE A 78 21.92 -3.72 -5.95
CA ILE A 78 22.49 -3.17 -7.19
C ILE A 78 23.88 -2.62 -6.87
N SER A 79 24.91 -3.13 -7.56
CA SER A 79 26.29 -2.75 -7.26
C SER A 79 26.61 -1.33 -7.73
N PRO A 80 27.36 -0.53 -6.95
CA PRO A 80 27.81 0.81 -7.37
C PRO A 80 28.63 0.81 -8.66
N SER A 81 29.26 -0.32 -9.01
CA SER A 81 30.04 -0.47 -10.24
C SER A 81 29.19 -0.36 -11.51
N MET A 82 27.90 -0.74 -11.47
CA MET A 82 27.01 -0.60 -12.62
C MET A 82 26.71 0.88 -12.90
N ASP A 83 26.53 1.67 -11.85
CA ASP A 83 26.31 3.11 -11.96
C ASP A 83 27.56 3.82 -12.50
N GLN A 84 28.74 3.48 -11.96
CA GLN A 84 30.02 4.04 -12.42
C GLN A 84 30.25 3.72 -13.91
N SER A 85 29.99 2.48 -14.33
CA SER A 85 30.14 2.06 -15.73
C SER A 85 29.18 2.82 -16.65
N ALA A 86 27.92 2.98 -16.26
CA ALA A 86 26.94 3.74 -17.04
C ALA A 86 27.30 5.23 -17.13
N GLN A 87 27.82 5.82 -16.05
CA GLN A 87 28.32 7.20 -16.06
C GLN A 87 29.53 7.37 -16.99
N SER A 88 30.47 6.41 -17.01
CA SER A 88 31.62 6.43 -17.95
C SER A 88 31.20 6.34 -19.42
N LEU A 89 30.05 5.73 -19.71
CA LEU A 89 29.43 5.70 -21.04
C LEU A 89 28.63 6.99 -21.38
N GLY A 90 28.70 8.02 -20.53
CA GLY A 90 28.05 9.30 -20.73
C GLY A 90 26.57 9.33 -20.31
N HIS A 91 26.09 8.34 -19.55
CA HIS A 91 24.70 8.36 -19.07
C HIS A 91 24.50 9.32 -17.89
N SER A 92 23.43 10.12 -17.96
CA SER A 92 22.98 10.96 -16.85
C SER A 92 22.25 10.14 -15.78
N ALA A 93 22.16 10.66 -14.55
CA ALA A 93 21.50 9.97 -13.43
C ALA A 93 20.08 9.48 -13.76
N TRP A 94 19.30 10.28 -14.48
CA TRP A 94 17.95 9.89 -14.93
C TRP A 94 17.97 8.72 -15.93
N GLN A 95 18.96 8.70 -16.83
CA GLN A 95 19.14 7.61 -17.79
C GLN A 95 19.53 6.31 -17.08
N ILE A 96 20.41 6.39 -16.07
CA ILE A 96 20.82 5.24 -15.25
C ILE A 96 19.63 4.71 -14.47
N LEU A 97 18.84 5.58 -13.84
CA LEU A 97 17.61 5.18 -13.15
C LEU A 97 16.65 4.45 -14.10
N ARG A 98 16.38 5.01 -15.28
CA ARG A 98 15.38 4.45 -16.20
C ARG A 98 15.87 3.20 -16.94
N ARG A 99 17.16 3.11 -17.28
CA ARG A 99 17.72 2.04 -18.14
C ARG A 99 18.39 0.92 -17.36
N VAL A 100 18.91 1.19 -16.17
CA VAL A 100 19.62 0.20 -15.34
C VAL A 100 18.76 -0.17 -14.15
N HIS A 101 18.45 0.79 -13.26
CA HIS A 101 17.74 0.49 -12.02
C HIS A 101 16.30 0.01 -12.24
N TRP A 102 15.50 0.72 -13.05
CA TRP A 102 14.08 0.41 -13.20
C TRP A 102 13.81 -1.00 -13.73
N PRO A 103 14.49 -1.50 -14.80
CA PRO A 103 14.32 -2.88 -15.24
C PRO A 103 14.71 -3.92 -14.19
N LEU A 104 15.78 -3.66 -13.42
CA LEU A 104 16.24 -4.56 -12.35
C LEU A 104 15.30 -4.57 -11.14
N LEU A 105 14.69 -3.42 -10.83
CA LEU A 105 13.76 -3.28 -9.71
C LEU A 105 12.35 -3.75 -10.07
N LYS A 106 11.97 -3.77 -11.35
CA LYS A 106 10.61 -4.10 -11.81
C LYS A 106 10.06 -5.39 -11.18
N PRO A 107 10.78 -6.54 -11.16
CA PRO A 107 10.28 -7.76 -10.52
C PRO A 107 10.02 -7.59 -9.02
N THR A 108 10.92 -6.90 -8.31
CA THR A 108 10.76 -6.59 -6.88
C THR A 108 9.60 -5.65 -6.64
N VAL A 109 9.45 -4.60 -7.43
CA VAL A 109 8.34 -3.64 -7.32
C VAL A 109 7.01 -4.35 -7.53
N THR A 110 6.91 -5.24 -8.53
CA THR A 110 5.71 -6.06 -8.74
C THR A 110 5.44 -6.97 -7.54
N ALA A 111 6.47 -7.63 -6.99
CA ALA A 111 6.31 -8.47 -5.80
C ALA A 111 5.81 -7.67 -4.59
N CYS A 112 6.43 -6.51 -4.31
CA CYS A 112 6.05 -5.64 -3.21
C CYS A 112 4.64 -5.09 -3.38
N ALA A 113 4.26 -4.69 -4.60
CA ALA A 113 2.91 -4.20 -4.90
C ALA A 113 1.85 -5.29 -4.66
N LEU A 114 2.15 -6.55 -5.02
CA LEU A 114 1.24 -7.67 -4.77
C LEU A 114 1.10 -7.98 -3.27
N LEU A 115 2.19 -7.90 -2.50
CA LEU A 115 2.13 -8.05 -1.04
C LEU A 115 1.27 -6.97 -0.40
N VAL A 116 1.51 -5.70 -0.74
CA VAL A 116 0.71 -4.56 -0.27
C VAL A 116 -0.77 -4.71 -0.67
N PHE A 117 -1.04 -5.19 -1.88
CA PHE A 117 -2.41 -5.46 -2.33
C PHE A 117 -3.10 -6.51 -1.46
N VAL A 118 -2.43 -7.63 -1.17
CA VAL A 118 -2.99 -8.71 -0.33
C VAL A 118 -3.22 -8.24 1.10
N ASP A 119 -2.32 -7.43 1.65
CA ASP A 119 -2.50 -6.84 2.97
C ASP A 119 -3.68 -5.84 3.00
N ALA A 120 -3.79 -4.99 1.97
CA ALA A 120 -4.88 -4.03 1.84
C ALA A 120 -6.26 -4.69 1.63
N LEU A 121 -6.32 -5.84 0.94
CA LEU A 121 -7.56 -6.60 0.75
C LEU A 121 -8.20 -7.01 2.08
N LYS A 122 -7.38 -7.29 3.09
CA LYS A 122 -7.81 -7.82 4.38
C LYS A 122 -7.88 -6.75 5.47
N GLU A 123 -7.61 -5.50 5.09
CA GLU A 123 -7.60 -4.39 6.04
C GLU A 123 -9.02 -4.02 6.44
N LEU A 124 -9.30 -4.26 7.72
CA LEU A 124 -10.59 -3.99 8.34
C LEU A 124 -10.57 -2.75 9.24
N PRO A 125 -9.59 -2.56 10.15
CA PRO A 125 -9.72 -1.54 11.18
C PRO A 125 -9.75 -0.10 10.64
N ALA A 126 -8.86 0.25 9.70
CA ALA A 126 -8.87 1.58 9.07
C ALA A 126 -10.14 1.79 8.23
N THR A 127 -10.60 0.73 7.57
CA THR A 127 -11.76 0.71 6.68
C THR A 127 -13.06 0.92 7.42
N LEU A 128 -13.25 0.30 8.59
CA LEU A 128 -14.44 0.51 9.42
C LEU A 128 -14.59 1.97 9.85
N VAL A 129 -13.46 2.66 10.06
CA VAL A 129 -13.44 4.07 10.47
C VAL A 129 -13.66 5.01 9.28
N LEU A 130 -12.98 4.75 8.16
CA LEU A 130 -12.92 5.69 7.02
C LEU A 130 -13.88 5.39 5.88
N ARG A 131 -14.53 4.22 5.86
CA ARG A 131 -15.43 3.84 4.76
C ARG A 131 -16.52 4.90 4.59
N PRO A 132 -16.81 5.32 3.36
CA PRO A 132 -17.98 6.14 3.11
C PRO A 132 -19.27 5.35 3.34
N PHE A 133 -20.37 6.07 3.55
CA PHE A 133 -21.68 5.45 3.72
C PHE A 133 -22.06 4.59 2.50
N ASN A 134 -22.69 3.44 2.75
CA ASN A 134 -23.12 2.46 1.74
C ASN A 134 -21.98 1.87 0.88
N PHE A 135 -20.75 1.90 1.38
CA PHE A 135 -19.62 1.26 0.71
C PHE A 135 -18.98 0.21 1.61
N ASP A 136 -19.35 -1.05 1.39
CA ASP A 136 -18.83 -2.18 2.13
C ASP A 136 -17.82 -2.96 1.30
N THR A 137 -16.64 -3.19 1.89
CA THR A 137 -15.61 -4.06 1.29
C THR A 137 -15.87 -5.51 1.67
N LEU A 138 -15.26 -6.46 0.96
CA LEU A 138 -15.38 -7.88 1.29
C LEU A 138 -14.97 -8.19 2.75
N ALA A 139 -13.93 -7.51 3.26
CA ALA A 139 -13.48 -7.65 4.64
C ALA A 139 -14.54 -7.19 5.64
N VAL A 140 -15.23 -6.08 5.33
CA VAL A 140 -16.31 -5.52 6.14
C VAL A 140 -17.54 -6.43 6.13
N VAL A 141 -17.95 -6.92 4.96
CA VAL A 141 -19.09 -7.84 4.83
C VAL A 141 -18.82 -9.15 5.58
N ALA A 142 -17.61 -9.71 5.45
CA ALA A 142 -17.21 -10.89 6.21
C ALA A 142 -17.26 -10.64 7.72
N TYR A 143 -16.77 -9.48 8.17
CA TYR A 143 -16.80 -9.09 9.58
C TYR A 143 -18.23 -8.93 10.11
N GLN A 144 -19.13 -8.31 9.34
CA GLN A 144 -20.53 -8.15 9.71
C GLN A 144 -21.22 -9.50 9.88
N PHE A 145 -21.16 -10.39 8.88
CA PHE A 145 -21.76 -11.72 8.99
C PHE A 145 -21.18 -12.56 10.13
N ALA A 146 -19.86 -12.45 10.38
CA ALA A 146 -19.23 -13.14 11.50
C ALA A 146 -19.69 -12.58 12.86
N SER A 147 -19.84 -11.26 12.95
CA SER A 147 -20.32 -10.57 14.16
C SER A 147 -21.79 -10.86 14.45
N ASP A 148 -22.58 -11.09 13.41
CA ASP A 148 -23.99 -11.51 13.49
C ASP A 148 -24.16 -13.03 13.73
N GLU A 149 -23.07 -13.75 14.04
CA GLU A 149 -23.03 -15.22 14.22
C GLU A 149 -23.46 -16.03 12.98
N ARG A 150 -23.59 -15.38 11.82
CA ARG A 150 -23.96 -15.98 10.52
C ARG A 150 -22.74 -16.52 9.79
N LEU A 151 -22.02 -17.43 10.43
CA LEU A 151 -20.75 -17.98 9.92
C LEU A 151 -20.87 -18.65 8.54
N GLY A 152 -22.03 -19.27 8.26
CA GLY A 152 -22.31 -19.86 6.95
C GLY A 152 -22.32 -18.85 5.82
N GLU A 153 -22.83 -17.64 6.07
CA GLU A 153 -22.85 -16.55 5.09
C GLU A 153 -21.52 -15.81 5.01
N ALA A 154 -20.80 -15.71 6.14
CA ALA A 154 -19.45 -15.16 6.21
C ALA A 154 -18.44 -15.99 5.38
N ALA A 155 -18.71 -17.27 5.13
CA ALA A 155 -17.84 -18.14 4.36
C ALA A 155 -17.62 -17.62 2.92
N TRP A 156 -18.67 -17.08 2.28
CA TRP A 156 -18.59 -16.60 0.90
C TRP A 156 -17.62 -15.42 0.70
N PRO A 157 -17.75 -14.28 1.41
CA PRO A 157 -16.79 -13.18 1.28
C PRO A 157 -15.37 -13.60 1.70
N CYS A 158 -15.22 -14.50 2.68
CA CYS A 158 -13.91 -15.04 3.06
C CYS A 158 -13.26 -15.84 1.92
N LEU A 159 -14.02 -16.73 1.25
CA LEU A 159 -13.53 -17.51 0.12
C LEU A 159 -13.16 -16.63 -1.07
N LEU A 160 -13.95 -15.61 -1.37
CA LEU A 160 -13.63 -14.63 -2.41
C LEU A 160 -12.33 -13.89 -2.08
N MET A 161 -12.16 -13.41 -0.85
CA MET A 161 -10.92 -12.74 -0.42
C MET A 161 -9.70 -13.66 -0.56
N VAL A 162 -9.81 -14.93 -0.14
CA VAL A 162 -8.73 -15.92 -0.29
C VAL A 162 -8.41 -16.14 -1.76
N THR A 163 -9.42 -16.31 -2.61
CA THR A 163 -9.23 -16.55 -4.05
C THR A 163 -8.55 -15.34 -4.72
N ILE A 164 -9.04 -14.13 -4.48
CA ILE A 164 -8.49 -12.89 -5.05
C ILE A 164 -7.07 -12.64 -4.53
N GLY A 165 -6.77 -12.96 -3.28
CA GLY A 165 -5.43 -12.81 -2.71
C GLY A 165 -4.43 -13.87 -3.20
N LEU A 166 -4.86 -15.12 -3.39
CA LEU A 166 -3.99 -16.22 -3.79
C LEU A 166 -3.58 -16.18 -5.26
N VAL A 167 -4.50 -15.79 -6.16
CA VAL A 167 -4.23 -15.72 -7.61
C VAL A 167 -2.96 -14.94 -7.96
N PRO A 168 -2.77 -13.68 -7.50
CA PRO A 168 -1.57 -12.91 -7.82
C PRO A 168 -0.31 -13.48 -7.18
N ILE A 169 -0.38 -14.02 -5.96
CA ILE A 169 0.75 -14.67 -5.30
C ILE A 169 1.20 -15.89 -6.09
N TRP A 170 0.25 -16.74 -6.49
CA TRP A 170 0.53 -17.93 -7.30
C TRP A 170 1.15 -17.55 -8.64
N TRP A 171 0.60 -16.52 -9.31
CA TRP A 171 1.16 -16.01 -10.55
C TRP A 171 2.61 -15.56 -10.39
N LEU A 172 2.90 -14.74 -9.37
CA LEU A 172 4.26 -14.28 -9.08
C LEU A 172 5.21 -15.44 -8.79
N ALA A 173 4.79 -16.40 -7.95
CA ALA A 173 5.57 -17.58 -7.60
C ALA A 173 5.86 -18.48 -8.81
N SER A 174 4.95 -18.50 -9.80
CA SER A 174 5.15 -19.24 -11.06
C SER A 174 6.16 -18.55 -11.98
N VAL A 175 6.18 -17.22 -12.02
CA VAL A 175 7.12 -16.43 -12.84
C VAL A 175 8.53 -16.57 -12.29
N GLN A 176 8.71 -16.43 -10.98
CA GLN A 176 10.03 -16.52 -10.33
C GLN A 176 10.68 -17.91 -10.47
N ARG A 177 9.86 -18.98 -10.40
CA ARG A 177 10.34 -20.35 -10.62
C ARG A 177 10.93 -20.56 -12.01
N LYS A 178 10.34 -19.96 -13.05
CA LYS A 178 10.85 -20.07 -14.42
C LYS A 178 12.18 -19.35 -14.60
N THR A 179 12.36 -18.18 -13.97
CA THR A 179 13.61 -17.42 -14.03
C THR A 179 14.75 -18.11 -13.27
N ALA A 180 14.45 -18.84 -12.20
CA ALA A 180 15.47 -19.57 -11.42
C ALA A 180 15.97 -20.87 -12.08
N MET A 181 15.30 -21.35 -13.15
CA MET A 181 15.69 -22.55 -13.90
C MET A 181 16.49 -22.24 -15.18
N LEU A 182 16.72 -20.95 -15.48
CA LEU A 182 17.53 -20.46 -16.60
C LEU A 182 18.89 -20.00 -16.10
#